data_AF-A0A7Z9L8N6-F1
#
_entry.id   AF-A0A7Z9L8N6-F1
#
_cell.length_a   1.000
_cell.length_b   1.000
_cell.length_c   1.000
_cell.angle_alpha   90.00
_cell.angle_beta   90.00
_cell.angle_gamma   90.00
#
_symmetry.space_group_name_H-M   'P 1'
#
loop_
_entity.id
_entity.type
_entity.pdbx_description
1 polymer ?
#
loop_
_entity_poly.entity_id
_entity_poly.type
_entity_poly.pdbx_seq_one_letter_code
_entity_poly.pdbx_strand_id
1 'polypeptide(L)'
;SLSNKDVKILTEYLLDKHGMLFGDNGGSRHFHNQFISMMQKILPDVRPVRIPVDDKIHRVPFTIPSVPYVAPHGGTEALGWFKDGRWMCYYHPGDIGDAWADGHAGVSAEIWNMCYRLGVNIINYAHAEHAKWRLAQQKKGGKG
;
A
#
# COMPACT_ATOMS: atom_id res chain seq x y z
N SER A 1 -9.07 12.11 -14.68
CA SER A 1 -7.64 12.47 -14.57
C SER A 1 -7.45 13.31 -13.32
N LEU A 2 -6.34 13.15 -12.58
CA LEU A 2 -6.01 13.99 -11.43
C LEU A 2 -5.67 15.42 -11.87
N SER A 3 -6.07 16.41 -11.08
CA SER A 3 -5.63 17.79 -11.26
C SER A 3 -4.20 17.98 -10.76
N ASN A 4 -3.52 19.06 -11.20
CA ASN A 4 -2.20 19.42 -10.68
C ASN A 4 -2.23 19.68 -9.16
N LYS A 5 -3.37 20.16 -8.65
CA LYS A 5 -3.57 20.38 -7.21
C LYS A 5 -3.59 19.05 -6.44
N ASP A 6 -4.28 18.04 -6.96
CA ASP A 6 -4.35 16.72 -6.33
C ASP A 6 -2.98 16.04 -6.32
N VAL A 7 -2.22 16.14 -7.42
CA VAL A 7 -0.85 15.64 -7.50
C VAL A 7 0.01 16.30 -6.41
N LYS A 8 -0.04 17.63 -6.29
CA LYS A 8 0.73 18.35 -5.26
C LYS A 8 0.36 17.90 -3.83
N ILE A 9 -0.93 17.76 -3.53
CA ILE A 9 -1.41 17.33 -2.21
C ILE A 9 -0.93 15.91 -1.88
N LEU A 10 -1.04 14.98 -2.83
CA LEU A 10 -0.61 13.59 -2.63
C LEU A 10 0.92 13.49 -2.52
N THR A 11 1.65 14.27 -3.31
CA THR A 11 3.12 14.35 -3.21
C THR A 11 3.54 14.86 -1.84
N GLU A 12 2.94 15.95 -1.34
CA GLU A 12 3.20 16.48 0.01
C GLU A 12 2.81 15.47 1.11
N TYR A 13 1.67 14.80 0.97
CA TYR A 13 1.24 13.76 1.91
C TYR A 13 2.26 12.63 2.01
N LEU A 14 2.80 12.18 0.88
CA LEU A 14 3.77 11.10 0.82
C LEU A 14 5.18 11.55 1.24
N LEU A 15 5.70 12.65 0.72
CA LEU A 15 7.10 13.05 0.97
C LEU A 15 7.26 13.79 2.30
N ASP A 16 6.39 14.75 2.60
CA ASP A 16 6.61 15.70 3.69
C ASP A 16 5.88 15.28 4.98
N LYS A 17 4.73 14.63 4.84
CA LYS A 17 3.89 14.20 5.97
C LYS A 17 4.07 12.73 6.34
N HIS A 18 5.00 12.03 5.67
CA HIS A 18 5.27 10.61 5.88
C HIS A 18 4.01 9.74 5.86
N GLY A 19 3.06 10.09 4.98
CA GLY A 19 1.89 9.29 4.69
C GLY A 19 2.23 8.07 3.84
N MET A 20 1.27 7.16 3.75
CA MET A 20 1.36 5.99 2.87
C MET A 20 0.04 5.83 2.10
N LEU A 21 0.12 5.46 0.82
CA LEU A 21 -1.03 5.07 0.03
C LEU A 21 -1.18 3.54 0.03
N PHE A 22 -2.40 3.06 0.26
CA PHE A 22 -2.77 1.67 0.07
C PHE A 22 -3.80 1.61 -1.06
N GLY A 23 -3.38 1.15 -2.22
CA GLY A 23 -4.23 0.96 -3.39
C GLY A 23 -4.62 -0.51 -3.53
N ASP A 24 -5.89 -0.76 -3.81
CA ASP A 24 -6.42 -2.09 -4.14
C ASP A 24 -7.15 -2.02 -5.47
N ASN A 25 -6.91 -3.01 -6.33
CA ASN A 25 -7.51 -3.08 -7.66
C ASN A 25 -8.70 -4.04 -7.65
N GLY A 26 -9.88 -3.51 -7.35
CA GLY A 26 -11.16 -4.20 -7.54
C GLY A 26 -11.79 -4.00 -8.92
N GLY A 27 -10.96 -3.67 -9.92
CA GLY A 27 -11.43 -3.30 -11.24
C GLY A 27 -10.82 -4.15 -12.33
N SER A 28 -9.89 -3.57 -13.08
CA SER A 28 -9.41 -4.15 -14.32
C SER A 28 -7.95 -3.81 -14.56
N ARG A 29 -7.40 -4.38 -15.62
CA ARG A 29 -6.10 -3.96 -16.16
C ARG A 29 -6.07 -2.47 -16.52
N HIS A 30 -7.22 -1.88 -16.87
CA HIS A 30 -7.30 -0.45 -17.12
C HIS A 30 -7.08 0.36 -15.84
N PHE A 31 -7.71 -0.04 -14.72
CA PHE A 31 -7.48 0.60 -13.42
C PHE A 31 -6.02 0.45 -12.97
N HIS A 32 -5.41 -0.71 -13.19
CA HIS A 32 -3.98 -0.91 -12.96
C HIS A 32 -3.14 0.16 -13.67
N ASN A 33 -3.32 0.32 -14.99
CA ASN A 33 -2.57 1.30 -15.77
C ASN A 33 -2.82 2.75 -15.30
N GLN A 34 -4.06 3.07 -14.91
CA GLN A 34 -4.40 4.37 -14.34
C GLN A 34 -3.70 4.62 -13.00
N PHE A 35 -3.64 3.61 -12.12
CA PHE A 35 -2.95 3.71 -10.83
C PHE A 35 -1.44 3.92 -11.01
N ILE A 36 -0.79 3.14 -11.90
CA ILE A 36 0.63 3.32 -12.22
C ILE A 36 0.89 4.72 -12.80
N SER A 37 0.04 5.18 -13.73
CA SER A 37 0.15 6.52 -14.33
C SER A 37 -0.03 7.64 -13.30
N MET A 38 -0.94 7.45 -12.33
CA MET A 38 -1.11 8.37 -11.20
C MET A 38 0.18 8.41 -10.36
N MET A 39 0.70 7.26 -9.94
CA MET A 39 1.89 7.20 -9.10
C MET A 39 3.13 7.78 -9.80
N GLN A 40 3.26 7.60 -11.12
CA GLN A 40 4.33 8.21 -11.91
C GLN A 40 4.26 9.76 -11.92
N LYS A 41 3.06 10.34 -11.77
CA LYS A 41 2.90 11.79 -11.62
C LYS A 41 3.23 12.27 -10.20
N ILE A 42 2.89 11.48 -9.19
CA ILE A 42 3.08 11.83 -7.76
C ILE A 42 4.54 11.66 -7.33
N LEU A 43 5.19 10.59 -7.77
CA LEU A 43 6.57 10.21 -7.43
C LEU A 43 7.37 9.90 -8.71
N PRO A 44 7.69 10.90 -9.55
CA PRO A 44 8.29 10.65 -10.87
C PRO A 44 9.64 9.93 -10.82
N ASP A 45 10.39 10.08 -9.72
CA ASP A 45 11.72 9.49 -9.54
C ASP A 45 11.70 8.14 -8.80
N VAL A 46 10.52 7.62 -8.46
CA VAL A 46 10.38 6.35 -7.72
C VAL A 46 9.65 5.35 -8.60
N ARG A 47 10.35 4.28 -8.98
CA ARG A 47 9.75 3.20 -9.78
C ARG A 47 9.00 2.20 -8.88
N PRO A 48 7.87 1.66 -9.34
CA PRO A 48 7.25 0.52 -8.66
C PRO A 48 8.16 -0.70 -8.75
N VAL A 49 8.26 -1.44 -7.65
CA VAL A 49 8.93 -2.74 -7.59
C VAL A 49 8.02 -3.77 -6.93
N ARG A 50 8.23 -5.04 -7.23
CA ARG A 50 7.59 -6.14 -6.50
C ARG A 50 7.97 -6.06 -5.02
N ILE A 51 6.97 -6.19 -4.13
CA ILE A 51 7.22 -6.33 -2.70
C ILE A 51 7.47 -7.82 -2.40
N PRO A 52 8.66 -8.20 -1.87
CA PRO A 52 8.96 -9.58 -1.51
C PRO A 52 8.05 -10.11 -0.40
N VAL A 53 7.70 -11.40 -0.44
CA VAL A 53 6.84 -12.07 0.57
C VAL A 53 7.51 -12.16 1.96
N ASP A 54 8.82 -12.05 2.02
CA ASP A 54 9.61 -11.95 3.25
C ASP A 54 9.82 -10.51 3.75
N ASP A 55 9.29 -9.49 3.05
CA ASP A 55 9.29 -8.12 3.54
C ASP A 55 8.49 -8.00 4.85
N LYS A 56 8.95 -7.11 5.74
CA LYS A 56 8.29 -6.84 7.03
C LYS A 56 6.79 -6.53 6.89
N ILE A 57 6.38 -5.88 5.79
CA ILE A 57 4.96 -5.56 5.52
C ILE A 57 4.09 -6.80 5.24
N HIS A 58 4.69 -7.95 4.93
CA HIS A 58 3.99 -9.24 4.78
C HIS A 58 4.16 -10.16 6.00
N ARG A 59 4.96 -9.74 6.99
CA ARG A 59 5.31 -10.57 8.15
C ARG A 59 4.76 -10.08 9.48
N VAL A 60 4.38 -8.81 9.57
CA VAL A 60 4.01 -8.17 10.85
C VAL A 60 2.67 -7.40 10.74
N PRO A 61 1.71 -7.64 11.66
CA PRO A 61 1.77 -8.57 12.79
C PRO A 61 1.52 -10.05 12.42
N PHE A 62 0.98 -10.31 11.24
CA PHE A 62 0.70 -11.67 10.79
C PHE A 62 1.67 -12.06 9.67
N THR A 63 2.19 -13.28 9.72
CA THR A 63 2.92 -13.84 8.57
C THR A 63 1.93 -14.38 7.56
N ILE A 64 2.01 -13.90 6.33
CA ILE A 64 1.33 -14.50 5.18
C ILE A 64 2.34 -15.31 4.35
N PRO A 65 2.00 -16.54 3.91
CA PRO A 65 2.91 -17.38 3.14
C PRO A 65 3.01 -16.95 1.67
N SER A 66 2.03 -16.18 1.20
CA SER A 66 1.93 -15.64 -0.15
C SER A 66 0.97 -14.44 -0.16
N VAL A 67 1.02 -13.64 -1.21
CA VAL A 67 0.03 -12.57 -1.45
C VAL A 67 -1.31 -13.23 -1.85
N PRO A 68 -2.42 -13.02 -1.10
CA PRO A 68 -3.73 -13.58 -1.44
C PRO A 68 -4.42 -12.78 -2.54
N TYR A 69 -5.36 -13.41 -3.24
CA TYR A 69 -6.13 -12.78 -4.32
C TYR A 69 -7.60 -13.16 -4.25
N VAL A 70 -8.48 -12.20 -4.53
CA VAL A 70 -9.87 -12.49 -4.93
C VAL A 70 -9.93 -12.70 -6.44
N ALA A 71 -9.41 -11.73 -7.21
CA ALA A 71 -9.35 -11.80 -8.66
C ALA A 71 -8.12 -11.05 -9.22
N PRO A 72 -7.26 -11.64 -10.07
CA PRO A 72 -5.98 -11.06 -10.47
C PRO A 72 -6.09 -9.97 -11.56
N HIS A 73 -6.84 -8.90 -11.30
CA HIS A 73 -7.19 -7.87 -12.29
C HIS A 73 -5.99 -7.08 -12.86
N GLY A 74 -5.03 -6.75 -12.00
CA GLY A 74 -3.83 -5.97 -12.34
C GLY A 74 -2.55 -6.80 -12.51
N GLY A 75 -2.64 -8.12 -12.39
CA GLY A 75 -1.50 -9.03 -12.30
C GLY A 75 -1.46 -9.82 -11.00
N THR A 76 -0.32 -10.46 -10.73
CA THR A 76 -0.12 -11.39 -9.61
C THR A 76 0.96 -10.94 -8.62
N GLU A 77 1.43 -9.71 -8.74
CA GLU A 77 2.48 -9.16 -7.90
C GLU A 77 2.01 -7.88 -7.21
N ALA A 78 2.10 -7.85 -5.88
CA ALA A 78 1.96 -6.62 -5.12
C ALA A 78 3.13 -5.68 -5.44
N LEU A 79 2.81 -4.41 -5.74
CA LEU A 79 3.81 -3.39 -6.08
C LEU A 79 3.98 -2.40 -4.94
N GLY A 80 5.22 -1.92 -4.78
CA GLY A 80 5.59 -0.93 -3.80
C GLY A 80 6.45 0.17 -4.39
N TRP A 81 6.35 1.37 -3.81
CA TRP A 81 7.23 2.51 -4.10
C TRP A 81 8.10 2.76 -2.88
N PHE A 82 9.38 2.41 -2.97
CA PHE A 82 10.32 2.54 -1.85
C PHE A 82 11.12 3.84 -1.96
N LYS A 83 11.14 4.63 -0.90
CA LYS A 83 11.99 5.83 -0.80
C LYS A 83 12.32 6.09 0.67
N ASP A 84 13.55 6.56 0.92
CA ASP A 84 13.97 7.02 2.25
C ASP A 84 13.74 6.00 3.37
N GLY A 85 13.98 4.72 3.07
CA GLY A 85 13.90 3.62 4.03
C GLY A 85 12.49 3.09 4.33
N ARG A 86 11.47 3.50 3.58
CA ARG A 86 10.08 3.06 3.77
C ARG A 86 9.33 2.84 2.45
N TRP A 87 8.28 2.03 2.52
CA TRP A 87 7.25 1.97 1.49
C TRP A 87 6.38 3.22 1.57
N MET A 88 6.30 3.96 0.47
CA MET A 88 5.41 5.11 0.28
C MET A 88 4.03 4.69 -0.22
N CYS A 89 3.97 3.58 -0.94
CA CYS A 89 2.73 3.01 -1.43
C CYS A 89 2.81 1.49 -1.41
N TYR A 90 1.69 0.85 -1.07
CA TYR A 90 1.41 -0.56 -1.34
C TYR A 90 0.26 -0.63 -2.32
N TYR A 91 0.44 -1.34 -3.43
CA TYR A 91 -0.60 -1.57 -4.42
C TYR A 91 -0.85 -3.06 -4.57
N HIS A 92 -2.08 -3.47 -4.28
CA HIS A 92 -2.57 -4.83 -4.47
C HIS A 92 -3.29 -4.96 -5.82
N PRO A 93 -2.93 -5.93 -6.69
CA PRO A 93 -3.51 -6.00 -8.02
C PRO A 93 -4.80 -6.84 -8.10
N GLY A 94 -5.32 -7.39 -7.00
CA GLY A 94 -6.45 -8.30 -7.09
C GLY A 94 -7.44 -8.34 -5.94
N ASP A 95 -8.04 -7.18 -5.70
CA ASP A 95 -9.32 -6.97 -4.99
C ASP A 95 -9.44 -7.61 -3.61
N ILE A 96 -8.48 -7.36 -2.73
CA ILE A 96 -8.57 -7.93 -1.37
C ILE A 96 -9.67 -7.26 -0.55
N GLY A 97 -10.13 -6.07 -0.93
CA GLY A 97 -11.25 -5.36 -0.34
C GLY A 97 -12.58 -6.09 -0.52
N ASP A 98 -12.80 -6.79 -1.64
CA ASP A 98 -14.04 -7.57 -1.85
C ASP A 98 -14.13 -8.76 -0.89
N ALA A 99 -12.99 -9.36 -0.50
CA ALA A 99 -12.96 -10.37 0.56
C ALA A 99 -13.34 -9.81 1.95
N TRP A 100 -13.28 -8.49 2.14
CA TRP A 100 -13.66 -7.87 3.40
C TRP A 100 -15.17 -7.63 3.53
N ALA A 101 -15.91 -7.67 2.42
CA ALA A 101 -17.35 -7.55 2.41
C ALA A 101 -18.06 -8.83 2.89
N ASP A 102 -19.35 -8.70 3.18
CA ASP A 102 -20.19 -9.85 3.53
C ASP A 102 -20.19 -10.89 2.40
N GLY A 103 -20.08 -12.17 2.78
CA GLY A 103 -19.96 -13.27 1.82
C GLY A 103 -18.55 -13.46 1.24
N HIS A 104 -17.58 -12.61 1.61
CA HIS A 104 -16.15 -12.76 1.32
C HIS A 104 -15.84 -13.02 -0.16
N ALA A 105 -16.54 -12.35 -1.07
CA ALA A 105 -16.43 -12.58 -2.52
C ALA A 105 -16.63 -14.05 -2.97
N GLY A 106 -17.20 -14.90 -2.12
CA GLY A 106 -17.30 -16.35 -2.36
C GLY A 106 -15.97 -17.10 -2.31
N VAL A 107 -14.85 -16.47 -1.92
CA VAL A 107 -13.57 -17.16 -1.76
C VAL A 107 -13.53 -18.01 -0.49
N SER A 108 -12.58 -18.95 -0.42
CA SER A 108 -12.47 -19.83 0.74
C SER A 108 -12.12 -19.07 2.02
N ALA A 109 -12.62 -19.58 3.15
CA ALA A 109 -11.85 -19.84 4.36
C ALA A 109 -10.50 -19.11 4.47
N GLU A 110 -9.55 -19.79 3.85
CA GLU A 110 -8.13 -19.51 3.87
C GLU A 110 -7.79 -18.19 3.16
N ILE A 111 -8.37 -17.95 1.98
CA ILE A 111 -8.08 -16.77 1.16
C ILE A 111 -8.56 -15.51 1.86
N TRP A 112 -9.82 -15.44 2.30
CA TRP A 112 -10.31 -14.20 2.92
C TRP A 112 -9.64 -13.92 4.26
N ASN A 113 -9.26 -14.96 5.03
CA ASN A 113 -8.46 -14.78 6.25
C ASN A 113 -7.08 -14.19 5.93
N MET A 114 -6.44 -14.63 4.84
CA MET A 114 -5.19 -14.03 4.38
C MET A 114 -5.38 -12.58 3.90
N CYS A 115 -6.50 -12.26 3.21
CA CYS A 115 -6.83 -10.89 2.81
C CYS A 115 -6.97 -9.96 4.02
N TYR A 116 -7.63 -10.41 5.10
CA TYR A 116 -7.71 -9.64 6.35
C TYR A 116 -6.33 -9.43 6.98
N ARG A 117 -5.53 -10.50 7.10
CA ARG A 117 -4.18 -10.43 7.67
C ARG A 117 -3.28 -9.48 6.88
N LEU A 118 -3.33 -9.53 5.55
CA LEU A 118 -2.58 -8.61 4.69
C LEU A 118 -3.04 -7.16 4.92
N GLY A 119 -4.34 -6.90 4.96
CA GLY A 119 -4.88 -5.57 5.29
C GLY A 119 -4.37 -5.03 6.63
N VAL A 120 -4.41 -5.87 7.68
CA VAL A 120 -3.88 -5.52 9.01
C VAL A 120 -2.40 -5.22 8.94
N ASN A 121 -1.61 -6.02 8.23
CA ASN A 121 -0.16 -5.79 8.11
C ASN A 121 0.16 -4.45 7.42
N ILE A 122 -0.53 -4.13 6.33
CA ILE A 122 -0.30 -2.87 5.58
C ILE A 122 -0.66 -1.67 6.44
N ILE A 123 -1.80 -1.71 7.13
CA ILE A 123 -2.22 -0.64 8.04
C ILE A 123 -1.23 -0.51 9.20
N ASN A 124 -0.85 -1.62 9.83
CA ASN A 124 0.15 -1.63 10.91
C ASN A 124 1.49 -1.03 10.46
N TYR A 125 1.97 -1.39 9.27
CA TYR A 125 3.18 -0.81 8.70
C TYR A 125 3.06 0.70 8.53
N ALA A 126 1.98 1.18 7.90
CA ALA A 126 1.75 2.60 7.66
C ALA A 126 1.76 3.40 8.97
N HIS A 127 1.06 2.90 9.99
CA HIS A 127 1.02 3.53 11.31
C HIS A 127 2.39 3.48 12.02
N ALA A 128 3.10 2.35 11.95
CA ALA A 128 4.41 2.21 12.59
C ALA A 128 5.45 3.17 11.99
N GLU A 129 5.52 3.28 10.66
CA GLU A 129 6.45 4.22 9.99
C GLU A 129 6.07 5.68 10.25
N HIS A 130 4.78 6.02 10.25
CA HIS A 130 4.32 7.36 10.60
C HIS A 130 4.64 7.72 12.06
N ALA A 131 4.43 6.79 12.99
CA ALA A 131 4.74 6.99 14.41
C ALA A 131 6.25 7.23 14.64
N LYS A 132 7.12 6.45 13.98
CA LYS A 132 8.58 6.68 14.03
C LYS A 132 8.95 8.09 13.58
N TRP A 133 8.37 8.55 12.47
CA TRP A 133 8.59 9.91 11.99
C TRP A 133 8.11 10.97 12.98
N ARG A 134 6.88 10.86 13.51
CA ARG A 134 6.32 11.79 14.51
C ARG A 134 7.21 11.91 15.74
N LEU A 135 7.68 10.78 16.28
CA LEU A 135 8.58 10.75 17.43
C LEU A 135 9.93 11.41 17.14
N ALA A 136 10.46 11.23 15.92
CA ALA A 136 11.69 11.90 15.49
C ALA A 136 11.52 13.42 15.40
N GLN A 137 10.37 13.91 14.92
CA GLN A 137 10.07 15.35 14.87
C GLN A 137 9.97 15.98 16.27
N GLN A 138 9.31 15.30 17.21
CA GLN A 138 9.21 15.77 18.60
C GLN A 138 10.58 15.92 19.27
N LYS A 139 11.49 14.96 19.05
CA LYS A 139 12.86 15.02 19.58
C LYS A 139 13.68 16.18 19.00
N LYS A 140 13.41 16.60 17.76
CA LYS A 140 14.06 17.75 17.13
C LYS A 140 13.50 19.08 17.66
N GLY A 141 12.19 19.15 17.90
CA GLY A 141 11.52 20.35 18.44
C GLY A 141 11.76 20.60 19.93
N GLY A 142 12.12 19.58 20.72
CA GLY A 142 12.41 19.69 22.16
C GLY A 142 13.86 20.07 22.52
N LYS A 143 14.68 20.51 21.55
CA LYS A 143 16.06 21.01 21.77
C LYS A 143 16.18 22.52 21.50
N GLY A 144 15.17 23.30 21.90
CA GLY A 144 15.18 24.77 21.88
C GLY A 144 15.11 25.33 23.27
#